data_AF-A0A7C1VZP2-F1
#
_entry.id   AF-A0A7C1VZP2-F1
#
_cell.length_a   1.000
_cell.length_b   1.000
_cell.length_c   1.000
_cell.angle_alpha   90.00
_cell.angle_beta   90.00
_cell.angle_gamma   90.00
#
_symmetry.space_group_name_H-M   'P 1'
#
loop_
_entity.id
_entity.type
_entity.pdbx_description
1 polymer ?
#
loop_
_entity_poly.entity_id
_entity_poly.type
_entity_poly.pdbx_seq_one_letter_code
_entity_poly.pdbx_strand_id
1 'polypeptide(L)'
;RTTKPIKELTYATEKIANGDFRCHVDIKSGDELEQLGRSFNKMVNDLKKSQEIILNRNREIEKLLEQKDAFINQLSHDLKTPLTPLITLPPILRKRINDPKAQEMIDAIIQSSNYMKDLITRLLQLAKLNAPSTKFHFEEAFLF
;
A
#
# COMPACT_ATOMS: atom_id res chain seq x y z
N ARG A 1 32.63 20.44 -36.61
CA ARG A 1 32.63 21.15 -35.30
C ARG A 1 31.26 21.10 -34.59
N THR A 2 30.14 20.87 -35.29
CA THR A 2 28.76 20.78 -34.75
C THR A 2 28.35 19.42 -34.16
N THR A 3 29.14 18.36 -34.33
CA THR A 3 28.74 17.00 -33.90
C THR A 3 28.97 16.70 -32.42
N LYS A 4 29.85 17.45 -31.74
CA LYS A 4 30.21 17.18 -30.34
C LYS A 4 29.04 17.45 -29.35
N PRO A 5 28.34 18.60 -29.39
CA PRO A 5 27.21 18.87 -28.51
C PRO A 5 26.05 17.87 -28.70
N ILE A 6 25.80 17.46 -29.96
CA ILE A 6 24.76 16.48 -30.27
C ILE A 6 25.11 15.12 -29.68
N LYS A 7 26.35 14.64 -29.82
CA LYS A 7 26.78 13.37 -29.21
C LYS A 7 26.68 13.40 -27.68
N GLU A 8 27.01 14.52 -27.04
CA GLU A 8 26.88 14.68 -25.59
C GLU A 8 25.41 14.59 -25.14
N LEU A 9 24.49 15.24 -25.86
CA LEU A 9 23.05 15.13 -25.61
C LEU A 9 22.54 13.69 -25.82
N THR A 10 22.94 13.03 -26.90
CA THR A 10 22.56 11.63 -27.18
C THR A 10 22.99 10.72 -26.05
N TYR A 11 24.26 10.82 -25.63
CA TYR A 11 24.81 10.02 -24.54
C TYR A 11 24.12 10.30 -23.19
N ALA A 12 23.85 11.57 -22.88
CA ALA A 12 23.11 11.92 -21.67
C ALA A 12 21.67 11.39 -21.71
N THR A 13 21.01 11.41 -22.87
CA THR A 13 19.66 10.86 -23.05
C THR A 13 19.63 9.36 -22.82
N GLU A 14 20.61 8.61 -23.33
CA GLU A 14 20.75 7.16 -23.07
C GLU A 14 20.92 6.87 -21.57
N LYS A 15 21.68 7.70 -20.84
CA LYS A 15 21.82 7.55 -19.38
C LYS A 15 20.50 7.73 -18.63
N ILE A 16 19.70 8.73 -19.01
CA ILE A 16 18.39 9.00 -18.42
C ILE A 16 17.44 7.83 -18.69
N ALA A 17 17.47 7.27 -19.91
CA ALA A 17 16.65 6.12 -20.27
C ALA A 17 16.96 4.90 -19.37
N ASN A 18 18.22 4.76 -18.95
CA ASN A 18 18.67 3.74 -18.00
C ASN A 18 18.50 4.15 -16.52
N GLY A 19 17.80 5.25 -16.23
CA GLY A 19 17.48 5.71 -14.87
C GLY A 19 18.57 6.53 -14.17
N ASP A 20 19.67 6.88 -14.85
CA ASP A 20 20.70 7.74 -14.28
C ASP A 20 20.39 9.23 -14.52
N PHE A 21 19.69 9.85 -13.56
CA PHE A 21 19.34 11.27 -13.59
C PHE A 21 20.44 12.21 -13.04
N ARG A 22 21.68 11.71 -12.84
CA ARG A 22 22.81 12.54 -12.40
C ARG A 22 23.55 13.19 -13.56
N CYS A 23 23.11 12.95 -14.80
CA CYS A 23 23.72 13.53 -15.99
C CYS A 23 23.44 15.04 -16.09
N HIS A 24 24.42 15.76 -16.59
CA HIS A 24 24.34 17.19 -16.89
C HIS A 24 25.07 17.45 -18.20
N VAL A 25 24.49 18.30 -19.05
CA VAL A 25 25.06 18.67 -20.33
C VAL A 25 25.41 20.16 -20.29
N ASP A 26 26.69 20.49 -20.44
CA ASP A 26 27.19 21.87 -20.44
C ASP A 26 27.60 22.31 -21.86
N ILE A 27 26.64 22.82 -22.62
CA ILE A 27 26.85 23.34 -23.98
C ILE A 27 26.96 24.85 -23.91
N LYS A 28 28.09 25.40 -24.41
CA LYS A 28 28.38 26.84 -24.48
C LYS A 28 28.63 27.26 -25.93
N SER A 29 27.58 27.23 -26.74
CA SER A 29 27.63 27.56 -28.18
C SER A 29 27.07 28.94 -28.51
N GLY A 30 26.32 29.56 -27.59
CA GLY A 30 25.66 30.86 -27.80
C GLY A 30 24.45 30.81 -28.74
N ASP A 31 23.98 29.62 -29.10
CA ASP A 31 22.94 29.37 -30.10
C ASP A 31 21.80 28.48 -29.55
N GLU A 32 20.94 27.97 -30.44
CA GLU A 32 19.82 27.10 -30.10
C GLU A 32 20.25 25.80 -29.40
N LEU A 33 21.48 25.31 -29.62
CA LEU A 33 21.99 24.10 -28.95
C LEU A 33 22.26 24.35 -27.47
N GLU A 34 22.72 25.55 -27.11
CA GLU A 34 22.89 25.95 -25.71
C GLU A 34 21.53 26.09 -25.02
N GLN A 35 20.53 26.65 -25.70
CA GLN A 35 19.16 26.69 -25.18
C GLN A 35 18.57 25.29 -25.00
N LEU A 36 18.79 24.38 -25.96
CA LEU A 36 18.36 22.99 -25.86
C LEU A 36 19.04 22.27 -24.68
N GLY A 37 20.34 22.48 -24.47
CA GLY A 37 21.08 21.95 -23.32
C GLY A 37 20.49 22.41 -21.98
N ARG A 38 20.14 23.70 -21.86
CA ARG A 38 19.44 24.22 -20.67
C ARG A 38 18.07 23.57 -20.46
N SER A 39 17.26 23.47 -21.51
CA SER A 39 15.93 22.82 -21.45
C SER A 39 16.04 21.34 -21.08
N PHE A 40 17.02 20.64 -21.64
CA PHE A 40 17.33 19.25 -21.29
C PHE A 40 17.68 19.12 -19.81
N ASN A 41 18.62 19.90 -19.29
CA ASN A 41 18.99 19.87 -17.88
C ASN A 41 17.81 20.15 -16.94
N LYS A 42 16.92 21.09 -17.32
CA LYS A 42 15.68 21.35 -16.57
C LYS A 42 14.78 20.11 -16.53
N MET A 43 14.58 19.45 -17.67
CA MET A 43 13.81 18.20 -17.76
C MET A 43 14.41 17.10 -16.86
N VAL A 44 15.74 16.91 -16.87
CA VAL A 44 16.41 15.92 -15.99
C VAL A 44 16.12 16.21 -14.52
N ASN A 45 16.22 17.48 -14.12
CA ASN A 45 15.99 17.89 -12.75
C ASN A 45 14.53 17.69 -12.31
N ASP A 46 13.58 18.01 -13.19
CA ASP A 46 12.16 17.80 -12.92
C ASP A 46 11.81 16.30 -12.82
N LEU A 47 12.42 15.47 -13.66
CA LEU A 47 12.27 14.02 -13.61
C LEU A 47 12.85 13.42 -12.33
N LYS A 48 14.05 13.86 -11.92
CA LYS A 48 14.67 13.48 -10.64
C LYS A 48 13.78 13.81 -9.44
N LYS A 49 13.22 15.01 -9.41
CA LYS A 49 12.27 15.42 -8.36
C LYS A 49 11.02 14.55 -8.36
N SER A 50 10.47 14.27 -9.53
CA SER A 50 9.30 13.38 -9.67
C SER A 50 9.58 11.99 -9.10
N GLN A 51 10.74 11.41 -9.43
CA GLN A 51 11.17 10.11 -8.90
C GLN A 51 11.30 10.13 -7.38
N GLU A 52 11.91 11.18 -6.82
CA GLU A 52 12.05 11.33 -5.36
C GLU A 52 10.69 11.44 -4.66
N ILE A 53 9.75 12.20 -5.24
CA ILE A 53 8.37 12.31 -4.74
C ILE A 53 7.68 10.95 -4.78
N ILE A 54 7.80 10.20 -5.88
CA ILE A 54 7.21 8.86 -6.02
C ILE A 54 7.79 7.91 -4.95
N LEU A 55 9.12 7.91 -4.77
CA LEU A 55 9.77 7.06 -3.78
C LEU A 55 9.32 7.38 -2.36
N ASN A 56 9.21 8.67 -2.01
CA ASN A 56 8.74 9.09 -0.70
C ASN A 56 7.25 8.71 -0.48
N ARG A 57 6.41 8.88 -1.51
CA ARG A 57 5.00 8.45 -1.45
C ARG A 57 4.87 6.93 -1.30
N ASN A 58 5.70 6.15 -1.99
CA ASN A 58 5.71 4.70 -1.86
C ASN A 58 6.05 4.28 -0.42
N ARG A 59 7.08 4.88 0.19
CA ARG A 59 7.42 4.63 1.61
C ARG A 59 6.29 5.00 2.57
N GLU A 60 5.60 6.10 2.30
CA GLU A 60 4.45 6.53 3.11
C GLU A 60 3.28 5.54 2.98
N ILE A 61 3.00 5.08 1.76
CA ILE A 61 1.98 4.04 1.50
C ILE A 61 2.34 2.75 2.23
N GLU A 62 3.59 2.28 2.14
CA GLU A 62 4.05 1.08 2.86
C GLU A 62 3.81 1.20 4.37
N LYS A 63 4.18 2.33 4.96
CA LYS A 63 3.94 2.59 6.39
C LYS A 63 2.45 2.60 6.75
N LEU A 64 1.60 3.20 5.91
CA LEU A 64 0.15 3.21 6.12
C LEU A 64 -0.43 1.79 6.03
N LEU A 65 0.08 0.95 5.13
CA LEU A 65 -0.33 -0.45 5.02
C LEU A 65 0.05 -1.25 6.27
N GLU A 66 1.27 -1.10 6.76
CA GLU A 66 1.71 -1.74 8.02
C GLU A 66 0.83 -1.32 9.21
N GLN A 67 0.53 -0.02 9.33
CA GLN A 67 -0.36 0.49 10.37
C GLN A 67 -1.78 -0.05 10.24
N LYS A 68 -2.30 -0.15 9.02
CA LYS A 68 -3.62 -0.73 8.74
C LYS A 68 -3.67 -2.19 9.18
N ASP A 69 -2.66 -2.98 8.86
CA ASP A 69 -2.60 -4.40 9.19
C ASP A 69 -2.48 -4.61 10.71
N ALA A 70 -1.66 -3.81 11.39
CA ALA A 70 -1.57 -3.81 12.84
C ALA A 70 -2.93 -3.49 13.49
N PHE A 71 -3.61 -2.44 13.00
CA PHE A 71 -4.93 -2.05 13.48
C PHE A 71 -5.99 -3.15 13.30
N ILE A 72 -6.05 -3.78 12.12
CA ILE A 72 -7.02 -4.87 11.85
C ILE A 72 -6.76 -6.07 12.78
N ASN A 73 -5.50 -6.42 13.02
CA ASN A 73 -5.15 -7.53 13.90
C ASN A 73 -5.51 -7.23 15.36
N GLN A 74 -5.24 -6.00 15.84
CA GLN A 74 -5.65 -5.58 17.17
C GLN A 74 -7.17 -5.61 17.32
N LEU A 75 -7.91 -5.02 16.38
CA LEU A 75 -9.37 -5.02 16.38
C LEU A 75 -9.93 -6.46 16.40
N SER A 76 -9.30 -7.39 15.66
CA SER A 76 -9.69 -8.80 15.65
C SER A 76 -9.60 -9.44 17.04
N HIS A 77 -8.55 -9.13 17.80
CA HIS A 77 -8.36 -9.60 19.16
C HIS A 77 -9.38 -8.97 20.11
N ASP A 78 -9.51 -7.64 20.04
CA ASP A 78 -10.36 -6.86 20.94
C ASP A 78 -11.84 -7.18 20.76
N LEU A 79 -12.27 -7.60 19.56
CA LEU A 79 -13.63 -8.08 19.30
C LEU A 79 -13.85 -9.53 19.76
N LYS A 80 -12.85 -10.41 19.66
CA LYS A 80 -12.97 -11.81 20.12
C LYS A 80 -13.17 -11.90 21.64
N THR A 81 -12.49 -11.04 22.39
CA THR A 81 -12.52 -11.04 23.86
C THR A 81 -13.95 -10.90 24.43
N PRO A 82 -14.75 -9.86 24.12
CA PRO A 82 -16.12 -9.74 24.60
C PRO A 82 -17.09 -10.71 23.93
N LEU A 83 -16.80 -11.18 22.72
CA LEU A 83 -17.68 -12.11 22.00
C LEU A 83 -17.56 -13.56 22.49
N THR A 84 -16.38 -13.97 22.95
CA THR A 84 -16.14 -15.33 23.45
C THR A 84 -17.12 -15.76 24.55
N PRO A 85 -17.34 -14.98 25.64
CA PRO A 85 -18.34 -15.36 26.64
C PRO A 85 -19.77 -15.37 26.08
N LEU A 86 -20.11 -14.48 25.14
CA LEU A 86 -21.44 -14.44 24.50
C LEU A 86 -21.72 -15.69 23.64
N ILE A 87 -20.68 -16.29 23.05
CA ILE A 87 -20.81 -17.54 22.29
C ILE A 87 -20.82 -18.76 23.23
N THR A 88 -19.98 -18.74 24.27
CA THR A 88 -19.68 -19.94 25.08
C THR A 88 -20.62 -20.14 26.25
N LEU A 89 -21.08 -19.08 26.91
CA LEU A 89 -21.92 -19.19 28.11
C LEU A 89 -23.37 -19.61 27.80
N PRO A 90 -24.07 -19.09 26.78
CA PRO A 90 -25.47 -19.44 26.54
C PRO A 90 -25.69 -20.95 26.28
N PRO A 91 -24.87 -21.67 25.51
CA PRO A 91 -24.98 -23.13 25.38
C PRO A 91 -24.80 -23.88 26.72
N ILE A 92 -23.99 -23.35 27.64
CA ILE A 92 -23.82 -23.90 28.99
C ILE A 92 -25.09 -23.65 29.81
N LEU A 93 -25.64 -22.44 29.77
CA LEU A 93 -26.90 -22.09 30.45
C LEU A 93 -28.07 -22.93 29.95
N ARG A 94 -28.13 -23.17 28.63
CA ARG A 94 -29.11 -24.04 27.99
C ARG A 94 -29.12 -25.46 28.56
N LYS A 95 -27.99 -25.98 29.03
CA LYS A 95 -27.90 -27.32 29.64
C LYS A 95 -28.30 -27.34 31.12
N ARG A 96 -28.41 -26.19 31.77
CA ARG A 96 -28.65 -26.06 33.22
C ARG A 96 -30.06 -25.60 33.58
N ILE A 97 -30.75 -24.91 32.67
CA ILE A 97 -32.07 -24.31 32.92
C ILE A 97 -33.13 -25.12 32.15
N ASN A 98 -34.17 -25.63 32.81
CA ASN A 98 -35.23 -26.42 32.16
C ASN A 98 -36.56 -25.67 32.00
N ASP A 99 -36.55 -24.34 32.13
CA ASP A 99 -37.73 -23.52 31.86
C ASP A 99 -37.92 -23.28 30.34
N PRO A 100 -39.09 -23.61 29.75
CA PRO A 100 -39.32 -23.47 28.30
C PRO A 100 -39.14 -22.03 27.78
N LYS A 101 -39.55 -21.01 28.54
CA LYS A 101 -39.40 -19.61 28.11
C LYS A 101 -37.94 -19.17 28.16
N ALA A 102 -37.20 -19.54 29.21
CA ALA A 102 -35.78 -19.29 29.30
C ALA A 102 -34.99 -19.98 28.18
N GLN A 103 -35.37 -21.20 27.79
CA GLN A 103 -34.76 -21.91 26.67
C GLN A 103 -34.93 -21.14 25.34
N GLU A 104 -36.13 -20.63 25.06
CA GLU A 104 -36.40 -19.81 23.88
C GLU A 104 -35.53 -18.55 23.84
N MET A 105 -35.41 -17.85 24.98
CA MET A 105 -34.54 -16.68 25.10
C MET A 105 -33.05 -17.02 24.92
N ILE A 106 -32.58 -18.15 25.49
CA ILE A 106 -31.20 -18.61 25.34
C ILE A 106 -30.89 -18.96 23.88
N ASP A 107 -31.81 -19.64 23.20
CA ASP A 107 -31.66 -19.99 21.79
C ASP A 107 -31.59 -18.73 20.91
N ALA A 108 -32.39 -17.70 21.20
CA ALA A 108 -32.29 -16.40 20.53
C ALA A 108 -30.93 -15.70 20.77
N ILE A 109 -30.38 -15.77 21.98
CA ILE A 109 -29.04 -15.23 22.29
C ILE A 109 -27.95 -16.01 21.53
N ILE A 110 -28.05 -17.34 21.46
CA ILE A 110 -27.10 -18.17 20.70
C ILE A 110 -27.12 -17.79 19.22
N GLN A 111 -28.31 -17.67 18.63
CA GLN A 111 -28.46 -17.30 17.23
C GLN A 111 -27.86 -15.90 16.95
N SER A 112 -28.17 -14.93 17.81
CA SER A 112 -27.67 -13.55 17.68
C SER A 112 -26.15 -13.49 17.84
N SER A 113 -25.58 -14.23 18.79
CA SER A 113 -24.14 -14.28 19.03
C SER A 113 -23.37 -14.91 17.88
N ASN A 114 -23.92 -15.97 17.28
CA ASN A 114 -23.35 -16.61 16.09
C ASN A 114 -23.44 -15.69 14.86
N TYR A 115 -24.57 -15.01 14.66
CA TYR A 115 -24.71 -14.02 13.60
C TYR A 115 -23.67 -12.90 13.73
N MET A 116 -23.47 -12.38 14.94
CA MET A 116 -22.47 -11.34 15.22
C MET A 116 -21.04 -11.82 14.92
N LYS A 117 -20.72 -13.06 15.31
CA LYS A 117 -19.44 -13.69 14.97
C LYS A 117 -19.19 -13.75 13.47
N ASP A 118 -20.19 -14.17 12.70
CA ASP A 118 -20.07 -14.29 11.25
C ASP A 118 -19.92 -12.92 10.60
N LEU A 119 -20.68 -11.93 11.06
CA LEU A 119 -20.58 -10.55 10.57
C LEU A 119 -19.19 -9.96 10.83
N ILE A 120 -18.67 -10.09 12.06
CA ILE A 120 -17.32 -9.64 12.41
C ILE A 120 -16.27 -10.36 11.58
N THR A 121 -16.41 -11.67 11.40
CA THR A 121 -15.46 -12.47 10.60
C THR A 121 -15.43 -12.00 9.15
N ARG A 122 -16.59 -11.76 8.53
CA ARG A 122 -16.69 -11.24 7.16
C ARG A 122 -16.12 -9.83 7.04
N LEU A 123 -16.38 -8.96 8.01
CA LEU A 123 -15.83 -7.60 8.05
C LEU A 123 -14.30 -7.61 8.12
N LEU A 124 -13.73 -8.44 8.99
CA LEU A 124 -12.27 -8.57 9.14
C LEU A 124 -11.63 -9.18 7.89
N GLN A 125 -12.27 -10.16 7.25
CA GLN A 125 -11.82 -10.71 5.98
C GLN A 125 -11.81 -9.64 4.88
N LEU A 126 -12.88 -8.86 4.75
CA LEU A 126 -12.95 -7.77 3.78
C LEU A 126 -11.88 -6.70 4.03
N ALA A 127 -11.66 -6.33 5.29
CA ALA A 127 -10.63 -5.36 5.67
C ALA A 127 -9.21 -5.83 5.28
N LYS A 128 -8.96 -7.15 5.41
CA LYS A 128 -7.70 -7.80 4.98
C LYS A 128 -7.59 -7.94 3.46
N LEU A 129 -8.68 -8.23 2.74
CA LEU A 129 -8.69 -8.34 1.27
C LEU A 129 -8.43 -6.99 0.58
N ASN A 130 -8.88 -5.89 1.18
CA ASN A 130 -8.55 -4.54 0.72
C ASN A 130 -7.14 -4.08 1.15
N ALA A 131 -6.33 -4.96 1.74
CA ALA A 131 -4.88 -4.74 1.81
C ALA A 131 -4.30 -5.19 0.47
N PRO A 132 -3.43 -4.42 -0.18
CA PRO A 132 -2.71 -4.93 -1.33
C PRO A 132 -1.88 -6.11 -0.82
N SER A 133 -2.28 -7.34 -1.18
CA SER A 133 -1.42 -8.52 -1.08
C SER A 133 -0.28 -8.47 -2.10
N THR A 134 -0.20 -7.39 -2.88
CA THR A 134 0.90 -7.13 -3.79
C THR A 134 2.07 -6.57 -3.00
N LYS A 135 3.03 -7.44 -2.65
CA LYS A 135 4.42 -7.00 -2.61
C LYS A 135 4.68 -6.36 -3.97
N PHE A 136 4.71 -5.03 -4.03
CA PHE A 136 5.28 -4.37 -5.19
C PHE A 136 6.78 -4.68 -5.14
N HIS A 137 7.15 -5.84 -5.66
CA HIS A 137 8.47 -6.03 -6.21
C HIS A 137 8.53 -5.06 -7.38
N PHE A 138 8.95 -3.83 -7.09
CA PHE A 138 9.66 -3.05 -8.09
C PHE A 138 10.93 -3.86 -8.34
N GLU A 139 10.84 -4.83 -9.25
CA GLU A 139 12.03 -5.28 -9.95
C GLU A 139 12.60 -3.99 -10.53
N GLU A 140 13.79 -3.60 -10.05
CA GLU A 140 14.69 -2.79 -10.86
C GLU A 140 14.68 -3.49 -12.22
N ALA A 141 14.04 -2.87 -13.20
CA ALA A 141 14.07 -3.33 -14.57
C ALA A 141 15.51 -3.13 -15.04
N PHE A 142 16.38 -4.08 -14.67
CA PHE A 142 17.64 -4.34 -15.32
C PHE A 142 17.27 -4.86 -16.71
N LEU A 143 17.07 -3.93 -17.62
CA LEU A 143 17.10 -4.23 -19.04
C LEU A 143 18.54 -3.98 -19.52
N PHE A 144 19.09 -5.07 -20.07
CA PHE A 144 20.41 -5.20 -20.68
C PHE A 144 20.75 -4.09 -21.67
#